data_AF-A0A1X7LZ99-F1
#
_entry.id   AF-A0A1X7LZ99-F1
#
_cell.length_a   1.000
_cell.length_b   1.000
_cell.length_c   1.000
_cell.angle_alpha   90.00
_cell.angle_beta   90.00
_cell.angle_gamma   90.00
#
_symmetry.space_group_name_H-M   'P 1'
#
loop_
_entity.id
_entity.type
_entity.pdbx_description
1 polymer ?
#
loop_
_entity_poly.entity_id
_entity_poly.type
_entity_poly.pdbx_seq_one_letter_code
_entity_poly.pdbx_strand_id
1 'polypeptide(L)' 'MLAAGAIVVLGGCSSSAPLFLSDGRATTLVQCRVGSDSCSQQASAACNGAYDVVRQSSEGGTLNLIYACRAK' A
#
# COMPACT_ATOMS: atom_id res chain seq x y z
N MET A 1 35.50 16.57 -9.86
CA MET A 1 34.22 16.27 -10.52
C MET A 1 33.87 14.83 -10.22
N LEU A 2 32.92 14.58 -9.30
CA LEU A 2 32.41 13.24 -9.01
C LEU A 2 30.89 13.35 -8.85
N ALA A 3 30.19 13.19 -9.97
CA ALA A 3 28.76 12.97 -10.02
C ALA A 3 28.51 11.49 -9.74
N ALA A 4 27.84 11.19 -8.62
CA ALA A 4 27.26 9.88 -8.36
C ALA A 4 25.79 10.11 -8.03
N GLY A 5 24.94 9.89 -9.04
CA GLY A 5 23.49 9.87 -8.87
C GLY A 5 23.11 8.70 -7.96
N ALA A 6 22.77 9.02 -6.72
CA ALA A 6 22.19 8.06 -5.80
C ALA A 6 20.73 7.84 -6.22
N ILE A 7 20.48 6.66 -6.79
CA ILE A 7 19.14 6.14 -7.04
C ILE A 7 18.47 6.00 -5.66
N VAL A 8 17.53 6.89 -5.36
CA VAL A 8 16.68 6.78 -4.18
C VAL A 8 15.73 5.63 -4.41
N VAL A 9 16.15 4.41 -4.07
CA VAL A 9 15.24 3.31 -3.84
C VAL A 9 14.51 3.65 -2.55
N LEU A 10 13.34 4.30 -2.65
CA LEU A 10 12.33 4.31 -1.58
C LEU A 10 11.74 2.90 -1.45
N GLY A 11 12.60 1.92 -1.17
CA GLY A 11 12.18 0.64 -0.63
C GLY A 11 11.70 0.93 0.76
N GLY A 12 10.38 0.99 0.95
CA GLY A 12 9.78 0.99 2.27
C GLY A 12 10.21 -0.29 3.00
N CYS A 13 11.32 -0.23 3.74
CA CYS A 13 11.70 -1.21 4.75
C CYS A 13 10.75 -1.05 5.95
N SER A 14 9.45 -1.24 5.75
CA SER A 14 8.51 -1.37 6.86
C SER A 14 8.35 -2.86 7.13
N SER A 15 9.24 -3.38 7.98
CA SER A 15 9.19 -4.76 8.51
C SER A 15 8.05 -4.92 9.53
N SER A 16 6.89 -4.30 9.29
CA SER A 16 5.68 -4.52 10.06
C SER A 16 5.06 -5.80 9.52
N ALA A 17 5.15 -6.86 10.33
CA ALA A 17 4.63 -8.18 10.01
C ALA A 17 3.30 -8.07 9.26
N PRO A 18 3.19 -8.61 8.03
CA PRO A 18 1.94 -8.53 7.29
C PRO A 18 0.87 -9.15 8.19
N LEU A 19 -0.18 -8.40 8.48
CA LEU A 19 -1.33 -8.97 9.18
C LEU A 19 -1.85 -10.05 8.23
N PHE A 20 -1.50 -11.29 8.55
CA PHE A 20 -1.89 -12.46 7.79
C PHE A 20 -3.41 -12.50 7.83
N LEU A 21 -4.01 -12.19 6.68
CA LEU A 21 -5.42 -12.46 6.49
C LEU A 21 -5.60 -13.97 6.66
N SER A 22 -6.79 -14.43 7.07
CA SER A 22 -7.09 -15.86 7.23
C SER A 22 -6.81 -16.70 5.96
N ASP A 23 -6.68 -16.03 4.81
CA ASP A 23 -6.31 -16.56 3.49
C ASP A 23 -4.79 -16.76 3.25
N GLY A 24 -3.91 -16.40 4.20
CA GLY A 24 -2.45 -16.54 4.06
C GLY A 24 -1.77 -15.50 3.15
N ARG A 25 -2.53 -14.59 2.51
CA ARG A 25 -1.99 -13.49 1.70
C ARG A 25 -1.55 -12.32 2.60
N ALA A 26 -0.40 -11.72 2.27
CA ALA A 26 0.03 -10.49 2.90
C ALA A 26 -0.93 -9.35 2.51
N THR A 27 -1.62 -8.79 3.51
CA THR A 27 -2.45 -7.61 3.32
C THR A 27 -1.76 -6.38 3.88
N THR A 28 -1.93 -5.25 3.19
CA THR A 28 -1.42 -3.96 3.61
C THR A 28 -2.58 -3.05 3.93
N LEU A 29 -2.52 -2.38 5.08
CA LEU A 29 -3.47 -1.35 5.48
C LEU A 29 -2.86 0.02 5.15
N VAL A 30 -3.59 0.81 4.37
CA VAL A 30 -3.28 2.21 4.10
C VAL A 30 -4.40 3.10 4.62
N GLN A 31 -4.01 4.24 5.19
CA GLN A 31 -4.92 5.23 5.76
C GLN A 31 -4.80 6.51 4.95
N CYS A 32 -5.91 6.99 4.41
CA CYS A 32 -5.95 8.23 3.62
C CYS A 32 -7.12 9.08 4.06
N ARG A 33 -7.23 10.29 3.51
CA ARG A 33 -8.44 11.09 3.69
C ARG A 33 -9.59 10.50 2.86
N VAL A 34 -10.79 10.45 3.43
CA VAL A 34 -12.00 10.07 2.67
C VAL A 34 -12.23 11.03 1.49
N GLY A 35 -12.63 10.48 0.34
CA GLY A 35 -12.83 11.25 -0.88
C GLY A 35 -11.54 11.65 -1.61
N SER A 36 -10.38 11.12 -1.21
CA SER A 36 -9.11 11.30 -1.92
C SER A 36 -8.64 9.99 -2.58
N ASP A 37 -8.05 10.09 -3.77
CA ASP A 37 -7.45 8.97 -4.50
C ASP A 37 -6.06 8.54 -3.98
N SER A 38 -5.62 9.05 -2.83
CA SER A 38 -4.30 8.70 -2.28
C SER A 38 -4.18 7.21 -1.96
N CYS A 39 -5.27 6.57 -1.52
CA CYS A 39 -5.27 5.15 -1.14
C CYS A 39 -5.14 4.23 -2.35
N SER A 40 -5.88 4.54 -3.42
CA SER A 40 -5.76 3.84 -4.70
C SER A 40 -4.41 4.06 -5.36
N GLN A 41 -3.87 5.29 -5.31
CA GLN A 41 -2.52 5.59 -5.81
C GLN A 41 -1.42 4.85 -5.03
N GLN A 42 -1.48 4.80 -3.71
CA GLN A 42 -0.50 4.05 -2.91
C GLN A 42 -0.62 2.54 -3.13
N ALA A 43 -1.84 2.00 -3.16
CA ALA A 43 -2.06 0.57 -3.41
C ALA A 43 -1.60 0.16 -4.81
N SER A 44 -1.92 0.96 -5.83
CA SER A 44 -1.43 0.73 -7.21
C SER A 44 0.08 0.87 -7.32
N ALA A 45 0.70 1.86 -6.68
CA ALA A 45 2.17 1.99 -6.66
C ALA A 45 2.85 0.80 -5.96
N ALA A 46 2.28 0.32 -4.85
CA ALA A 46 2.81 -0.84 -4.12
C ALA A 46 2.67 -2.16 -4.91
N CYS A 47 1.59 -2.30 -5.67
CA CYS A 47 1.26 -3.54 -6.40
C CYS A 47 1.49 -3.45 -7.92
N ASN A 48 2.22 -2.44 -8.40
CA ASN A 48 2.50 -2.20 -9.81
C ASN A 48 1.22 -2.15 -10.70
N GLY A 49 0.16 -1.53 -10.16
CA GLY A 49 -1.13 -1.31 -10.81
C GLY A 49 -2.23 -2.29 -10.41
N ALA A 50 -1.90 -3.54 -10.06
CA ALA A 50 -2.90 -4.59 -9.84
C ALA A 50 -3.01 -4.99 -8.36
N TYR A 51 -4.03 -4.47 -7.69
CA TYR A 51 -4.36 -4.85 -6.31
C TYR A 51 -5.84 -5.24 -6.20
N ASP A 52 -6.15 -6.00 -5.16
CA ASP A 52 -7.51 -6.28 -4.71
C ASP A 52 -7.77 -5.56 -3.39
N VAL A 53 -8.91 -4.88 -3.32
CA VAL A 53 -9.40 -4.27 -2.09
C VAL A 53 -10.03 -5.36 -1.25
N VAL A 54 -9.36 -5.72 -0.15
CA VAL A 54 -9.84 -6.74 0.79
C VAL A 54 -10.91 -6.15 1.69
N ARG A 55 -10.67 -4.94 2.21
CA ARG A 55 -11.60 -4.25 3.08
C ARG A 55 -11.42 -2.75 2.94
N GLN A 56 -12.51 -2.01 2.90
CA GLN A 56 -12.48 -0.55 2.93
C GLN A 56 -13.43 -0.08 4.03
N SER A 57 -12.98 0.84 4.86
CA SER A 57 -13.78 1.38 5.96
C SER A 57 -13.40 2.84 6.16
N SER A 58 -14.38 3.71 6.41
CA SER A 58 -14.13 5.13 6.68
C SER A 58 -14.53 5.47 8.10
N GLU A 59 -13.61 6.04 8.87
CA GLU A 59 -13.83 6.43 10.26
C GLU A 59 -13.27 7.84 10.50
N GLY A 60 -14.08 8.74 11.06
CA GLY A 60 -13.62 10.08 11.47
C GLY A 60 -13.01 10.95 10.37
N GLY A 61 -13.34 10.70 9.09
CA GLY A 61 -12.72 11.40 7.94
C GLY A 61 -11.46 10.73 7.38
N THR A 62 -11.09 9.57 7.93
CA THR A 62 -9.98 8.73 7.45
C THR A 62 -10.54 7.48 6.79
N LEU A 63 -10.10 7.19 5.56
CA LEU A 63 -10.35 5.98 4.82
C LEU A 63 -9.25 4.96 5.13
N ASN A 64 -9.63 3.86 5.76
CA ASN A 64 -8.82 2.67 5.97
C ASN A 64 -9.07 1.71 4.80
N LEU A 65 -8.09 1.58 3.92
CA LEU A 65 -8.12 0.63 2.81
C LEU A 65 -7.12 -0.49 3.09
N ILE A 66 -7.63 -1.71 3.22
CA ILE A 66 -6.83 -2.93 3.27
C ILE A 66 -6.81 -3.52 1.87
N TYR A 67 -5.63 -3.75 1.34
CA TYR A 67 -5.44 -4.31 0.00
C TYR A 67 -4.42 -5.45 0.00
N ALA A 68 -4.51 -6.30 -1.02
CA ALA A 68 -3.53 -7.33 -1.33
C ALA A 68 -3.11 -7.17 -2.79
N CYS A 69 -1.82 -7.32 -3.09
CA CYS A 69 -1.37 -7.34 -4.48
C CYS A 69 -1.86 -8.61 -5.18
N ARG A 70 -2.32 -8.48 -6.42
CA ARG A 70 -2.67 -9.64 -7.23
C ARG A 70 -1.41 -10.41 -7.58
N ALA A 71 -1.45 -11.74 -7.42
CA ALA A 71 -0.48 -12.59 -8.08
C ALA A 71 -0.69 -12.42 -9.60
N LYS A 72 0.41 -12.16 -10.30
CA LYS A 72 0.41 -12.01 -11.76
C LYS A 72 0.26 -13.35 -12.46
#